data_AF-A0A1B1UTU4-F1
#
_entry.id   AF-A0A1B1UTU4-F1
#
_cell.length_a   1.000
_cell.length_b   1.000
_cell.length_c   1.000
_cell.angle_alpha   90.00
_cell.angle_beta   90.00
_cell.angle_gamma   90.00
#
_symmetry.space_group_name_H-M   'P 1'
#
loop_
_entity.id
_entity.type
_entity.pdbx_description
1 polymer ?
#
loop_
_entity_poly.entity_id
_entity_poly.type
_entity_poly.pdbx_seq_one_letter_code
_entity_poly.pdbx_strand_id
1 'polypeptide(L)'
;MLLALATSAAQADNENCRKSREYLLGTPGGDQALTPQAYNDLFKICVAASAMPNVKDAYILRDGGIAVIPKQDSVSATAATLAQFCDDYPRGVLRFITRKEQPAIRSVTDVARMSSTSSTPCKKIKGIS
;
A
#
# COMPACT_ATOMS: atom_id res chain seq x y z
N MET A 1 29.71 -8.77 23.61
CA MET A 1 28.58 -7.87 23.29
C MET A 1 28.41 -7.84 21.78
N LEU A 2 27.41 -8.54 21.23
CA LEU A 2 27.02 -8.43 19.82
C LEU A 2 25.58 -7.92 19.77
N LEU A 3 25.39 -6.62 19.55
CA LEU A 3 24.09 -6.01 19.29
C LEU A 3 24.32 -4.71 18.50
N ALA A 4 24.20 -4.75 17.16
CA ALA A 4 23.95 -3.55 16.33
C ALA A 4 23.82 -3.89 14.83
N LEU A 5 22.84 -4.67 14.39
CA LEU A 5 22.53 -4.81 12.94
C LEU A 5 21.03 -4.99 12.64
N ALA A 6 20.12 -4.32 13.38
CA ALA A 6 18.68 -4.47 13.17
C ALA A 6 17.94 -3.21 12.69
N THR A 7 18.62 -2.06 12.51
CA THR A 7 17.94 -0.78 12.20
C THR A 7 17.68 -0.52 10.72
N SER A 8 18.23 -1.31 9.79
CA SER A 8 18.11 -1.07 8.34
C SER A 8 16.85 -1.65 7.71
N ALA A 9 16.28 -2.72 8.26
CA ALA A 9 15.15 -3.43 7.66
C ALA A 9 13.85 -2.62 7.73
N ALA A 10 13.56 -2.02 8.89
CA ALA A 10 12.37 -1.20 9.09
C ALA A 10 12.37 0.12 8.28
N GLN A 11 13.54 0.59 7.84
CA GLN A 11 13.62 1.75 6.95
C GLN A 11 13.31 1.38 5.49
N ALA A 12 13.73 0.18 5.04
CA ALA A 12 13.48 -0.29 3.67
C ALA A 12 11.99 -0.60 3.43
N ASP A 13 11.32 -1.24 4.39
CA ASP A 13 9.90 -1.61 4.29
C ASP A 13 8.97 -0.39 4.14
N ASN A 14 9.44 0.79 4.57
CA ASN A 14 8.68 2.04 4.55
C ASN A 14 9.10 3.02 3.45
N GLU A 15 10.17 2.69 2.72
CA GLU A 15 10.75 3.59 1.72
C GLU A 15 9.79 3.81 0.55
N ASN A 16 9.07 2.78 0.13
CA ASN A 16 8.09 2.86 -0.95
C ASN A 16 6.83 3.64 -0.55
N CYS A 17 6.37 3.50 0.70
CA CYS A 17 5.32 4.34 1.27
C CYS A 17 5.74 5.81 1.34
N ARG A 18 6.97 6.08 1.76
CA ARG A 18 7.53 7.44 1.84
C ARG A 18 7.64 8.08 0.45
N LYS A 19 8.25 7.38 -0.51
CA LYS A 19 8.42 7.86 -1.89
C LYS A 19 7.10 8.09 -2.61
N SER A 20 6.13 7.19 -2.45
CA SER A 20 4.80 7.37 -3.06
C SER A 20 4.08 8.59 -2.47
N ARG A 21 4.12 8.78 -1.13
CA ARG A 21 3.58 9.99 -0.49
C ARG A 21 4.25 11.26 -1.01
N GLU A 22 5.58 11.30 -1.02
CA GLU A 22 6.36 12.47 -1.46
C GLU A 22 6.04 12.83 -2.91
N TYR A 23 5.92 11.83 -3.77
CA TYR A 23 5.49 12.03 -5.15
C TYR A 23 4.08 12.63 -5.24
N LEU A 24 3.13 12.09 -4.48
CA LEU A 24 1.73 12.54 -4.48
C LEU A 24 1.56 13.97 -3.93
N LEU A 25 2.35 14.34 -2.91
CA LEU A 25 2.37 15.68 -2.33
C LEU A 25 3.16 16.68 -3.16
N GLY A 26 4.24 16.23 -3.81
CA GLY A 26 5.19 17.05 -4.56
C GLY A 26 4.86 17.21 -6.05
N THR A 27 3.71 16.72 -6.53
CA THR A 27 3.24 16.95 -7.90
C THR A 27 2.27 18.14 -7.92
N PRO A 28 2.73 19.39 -8.17
CA PRO A 28 1.85 20.54 -8.32
C PRO A 28 1.06 20.46 -9.64
N GLY A 29 -0.24 20.73 -9.59
CA GLY A 29 -1.02 21.12 -10.79
C GLY A 29 -1.69 20.01 -11.60
N GLY A 30 -1.99 18.85 -11.03
CA GLY A 30 -2.88 17.89 -11.70
C GLY A 30 -3.70 17.14 -10.68
N ASP A 31 -4.97 17.57 -10.49
CA ASP A 31 -6.00 16.96 -9.64
C ASP A 31 -5.42 16.01 -8.57
N GLN A 32 -4.91 16.59 -7.49
CA GLN A 32 -4.74 15.81 -6.27
C GLN A 32 -6.12 15.25 -5.94
N ALA A 33 -6.31 13.94 -6.14
CA ALA A 33 -7.59 13.30 -5.87
C ALA A 33 -7.99 13.43 -4.39
N LEU A 34 -7.00 13.65 -3.51
CA LEU A 34 -7.14 13.73 -2.07
C LEU A 34 -6.36 14.91 -1.49
N THR A 35 -6.75 15.34 -0.29
CA THR A 35 -6.04 16.40 0.45
C THR A 35 -4.67 15.91 0.96
N PRO A 36 -3.70 16.82 1.22
CA PRO A 36 -2.43 16.46 1.84
C PRO A 36 -2.58 15.67 3.15
N GLN A 37 -3.57 16.03 3.96
CA GLN A 37 -3.87 15.32 5.22
C GLN A 37 -4.32 13.88 4.96
N ALA A 38 -5.17 13.65 3.95
CA ALA A 38 -5.57 12.30 3.59
C ALA A 38 -4.39 11.43 3.14
N TYR A 39 -3.42 11.98 2.41
CA TYR A 39 -2.18 11.25 2.08
C TYR A 39 -1.30 10.98 3.30
N ASN A 40 -1.28 11.86 4.29
CA ASN A 40 -0.58 11.61 5.56
C ASN A 40 -1.22 10.48 6.36
N ASP A 41 -2.55 10.38 6.33
CA ASP A 41 -3.26 9.28 6.98
C ASP A 41 -3.07 7.96 6.21
N LEU A 42 -3.10 7.99 4.87
CA LEU A 42 -2.74 6.85 4.04
C LEU A 42 -1.30 6.38 4.25
N PHE A 43 -0.37 7.28 4.56
CA PHE A 43 1.00 6.90 4.88
C PHE A 43 1.09 6.04 6.15
N LYS A 44 0.32 6.36 7.19
CA LYS A 44 0.25 5.53 8.41
C LYS A 44 -0.28 4.13 8.08
N ILE A 45 -1.32 4.05 7.24
CA ILE A 45 -1.91 2.78 6.77
C ILE A 45 -0.90 1.99 5.92
N CYS A 46 -0.19 2.66 5.01
CA CYS A 46 0.80 2.04 4.14
C CYS A 46 1.95 1.41 4.95
N VAL A 47 2.49 2.14 5.93
CA VAL A 47 3.55 1.67 6.84
C VAL A 47 3.10 0.49 7.68
N ALA A 48 1.84 0.45 8.09
CA ALA A 48 1.31 -0.72 8.80
C ALA A 48 1.06 -1.91 7.86
N ALA A 49 0.60 -1.65 6.64
CA ALA A 49 0.41 -2.68 5.63
C ALA A 49 1.75 -3.30 5.18
N SER A 50 2.83 -2.52 5.07
CA SER A 50 4.16 -3.06 4.74
C SER A 50 4.69 -4.03 5.80
N ALA A 51 4.27 -3.87 7.06
CA ALA A 51 4.62 -4.77 8.15
C ALA A 51 3.79 -6.07 8.18
N MET A 52 2.78 -6.24 7.31
CA MET A 52 1.97 -7.46 7.29
C MET A 52 2.78 -8.67 6.81
N PRO A 53 2.56 -9.88 7.37
CA PRO A 53 3.43 -11.03 7.14
C PRO A 53 3.66 -11.38 5.66
N ASN A 54 2.61 -11.32 4.85
CA ASN A 54 2.64 -11.65 3.42
C ASN A 54 2.89 -10.44 2.52
N VAL A 55 3.26 -9.27 3.04
CA VAL A 55 3.57 -8.08 2.23
C VAL A 55 5.08 -7.96 2.07
N LYS A 56 5.53 -7.79 0.82
CA LYS A 56 6.93 -7.52 0.47
C LYS A 56 7.18 -6.02 0.36
N ASP A 57 6.31 -5.32 -0.36
CA ASP A 57 6.38 -3.88 -0.57
C ASP A 57 4.97 -3.29 -0.52
N ALA A 58 4.84 -2.04 -0.04
CA ALA A 58 3.59 -1.30 -0.03
C ALA A 58 3.75 0.12 -0.60
N TYR A 59 2.68 0.63 -1.21
CA TYR A 59 2.64 1.90 -1.91
C TYR A 59 1.31 2.61 -1.69
N ILE A 60 1.33 3.94 -1.67
CA ILE A 60 0.12 4.77 -1.69
C ILE A 60 -0.28 5.02 -3.14
N LEU A 61 -1.55 4.80 -3.45
CA LEU A 61 -2.13 5.11 -4.75
C LEU A 61 -2.75 6.50 -4.76
N ARG A 62 -2.76 7.13 -5.94
CA ARG A 62 -3.34 8.47 -6.14
C ARG A 62 -4.81 8.53 -5.74
N ASP A 63 -5.57 7.47 -5.98
CA ASP A 63 -7.00 7.42 -5.70
C ASP A 63 -7.37 7.03 -4.26
N GLY A 64 -6.37 6.87 -3.37
CA GLY A 64 -6.59 6.57 -1.96
C GLY A 64 -6.54 5.10 -1.57
N GLY A 65 -6.21 4.21 -2.50
CA GLY A 65 -5.90 2.82 -2.18
C GLY A 65 -4.47 2.61 -1.67
N ILE A 66 -4.25 1.45 -1.05
CA ILE A 66 -2.91 0.93 -0.75
C ILE A 66 -2.63 -0.22 -1.70
N ALA A 67 -1.54 -0.14 -2.46
CA ALA A 67 -1.07 -1.25 -3.27
C ALA A 67 0.01 -2.03 -2.54
N VAL A 68 -0.03 -3.35 -2.62
CA VAL A 68 0.98 -4.24 -2.03
C VAL A 68 1.50 -5.26 -3.03
N ILE A 69 2.79 -5.54 -2.98
CA ILE A 69 3.40 -6.71 -3.63
C ILE A 69 3.41 -7.82 -2.59
N PRO A 70 2.68 -8.94 -2.80
CA PRO A 70 2.68 -10.02 -1.85
C PRO A 70 3.98 -10.84 -1.94
N LYS A 71 4.43 -11.40 -0.80
CA LYS A 71 5.51 -12.41 -0.76
C LYS A 71 5.03 -13.72 -1.40
N GLN A 72 3.78 -14.11 -1.14
CA GLN A 72 3.12 -15.27 -1.71
C GLN A 72 1.80 -14.84 -2.38
N ASP A 73 1.68 -15.16 -3.67
CA ASP A 73 0.54 -14.79 -4.53
C ASP A 73 -0.49 -15.93 -4.64
N SER A 74 -0.61 -16.75 -3.59
CA SER A 74 -1.67 -17.76 -3.51
C SER A 74 -2.97 -17.13 -3.02
N VAL A 75 -4.11 -17.71 -3.39
CA VAL A 75 -5.43 -17.23 -2.97
C VAL A 75 -5.55 -17.21 -1.45
N SER A 76 -5.06 -18.25 -0.76
CA SER A 76 -5.13 -18.32 0.71
C SER A 76 -4.29 -17.24 1.39
N ALA A 77 -3.05 -17.00 0.92
CA ALA A 77 -2.17 -16.00 1.52
C ALA A 77 -2.68 -14.57 1.30
N THR A 78 -3.14 -14.26 0.09
CA THR A 78 -3.70 -12.95 -0.25
C THR A 78 -5.05 -12.70 0.43
N ALA A 79 -5.92 -13.72 0.55
CA ALA A 79 -7.17 -13.61 1.30
C ALA A 79 -6.93 -13.35 2.80
N ALA A 80 -5.98 -14.05 3.43
CA ALA A 80 -5.61 -13.81 4.83
C ALA A 80 -5.07 -12.40 5.04
N THR A 81 -4.24 -11.91 4.11
CA THR A 81 -3.70 -10.54 4.14
C THR A 81 -4.82 -9.50 3.99
N LEU A 82 -5.74 -9.72 3.05
CA LEU A 82 -6.87 -8.85 2.82
C LEU A 82 -7.82 -8.80 4.03
N ALA A 83 -8.09 -9.96 4.64
CA ALA A 83 -8.90 -10.04 5.85
C ALA A 83 -8.28 -9.24 6.99
N GLN A 84 -7.00 -9.47 7.28
CA GLN A 84 -6.26 -8.71 8.30
C GLN A 84 -6.30 -7.20 8.02
N PHE A 85 -6.00 -6.79 6.78
CA PHE A 85 -6.05 -5.38 6.41
C PHE A 85 -7.44 -4.76 6.58
N CYS A 86 -8.50 -5.47 6.20
CA CYS A 86 -9.86 -4.94 6.34
C CYS A 86 -10.39 -4.96 7.77
N ASP A 87 -9.82 -5.77 8.66
CA ASP A 87 -10.09 -5.72 10.11
C ASP A 87 -9.47 -4.45 10.73
N ASP A 88 -8.23 -4.13 10.36
CA ASP A 88 -7.53 -2.95 10.86
C ASP A 88 -8.02 -1.64 10.21
N TYR A 89 -8.41 -1.70 8.92
CA TYR A 89 -8.79 -0.55 8.10
C TYR A 89 -10.14 -0.76 7.39
N PRO A 90 -11.26 -0.69 8.12
CA PRO A 90 -12.59 -1.04 7.59
C PRO A 90 -13.07 -0.15 6.44
N ARG A 91 -12.48 1.05 6.26
CA ARG A 91 -12.78 1.96 5.13
C ARG A 91 -11.70 1.98 4.05
N GLY A 92 -10.63 1.20 4.22
CA GLY A 92 -9.51 1.16 3.28
C GLY A 92 -9.83 0.39 1.99
N VAL A 93 -8.90 0.47 1.04
CA VAL A 93 -8.88 -0.34 -0.17
C VAL A 93 -7.48 -0.93 -0.31
N LEU A 94 -7.38 -2.26 -0.37
CA LEU A 94 -6.13 -2.96 -0.61
C LEU A 94 -6.12 -3.52 -2.05
N ARG A 95 -5.07 -3.19 -2.79
CA ARG A 95 -4.80 -3.70 -4.14
C ARG A 95 -3.57 -4.60 -4.11
N PHE A 96 -3.70 -5.83 -4.57
CA PHE A 96 -2.53 -6.68 -4.79
C PHE A 96 -1.96 -6.40 -6.18
N ILE A 97 -0.66 -6.16 -6.26
CA ILE A 97 0.10 -6.10 -7.50
C ILE A 97 0.45 -7.53 -7.90
N THR A 98 -0.14 -8.00 -8.99
CA THR A 98 0.03 -9.36 -9.49
C THR A 98 1.39 -9.55 -10.15
N ARG A 99 1.83 -10.81 -10.28
CA ARG A 99 3.06 -11.15 -11.01
C ARG A 99 3.07 -10.66 -12.46
N LYS A 100 1.91 -10.51 -13.09
CA LYS A 100 1.79 -10.01 -14.47
C LYS A 100 2.03 -8.51 -14.57
N GLU A 101 1.75 -7.77 -13.51
CA GLU A 101 1.91 -6.31 -13.47
C GLU A 101 3.31 -5.87 -13.06
N GLN A 102 4.01 -6.67 -12.26
CA GLN A 102 5.35 -6.34 -11.76
C GLN A 102 6.36 -5.95 -12.86
N PRO A 103 6.43 -6.61 -14.04
CA PRO A 103 7.34 -6.22 -15.10
C PRO A 103 7.08 -4.81 -15.68
N ALA A 104 5.85 -4.29 -15.54
CA ALA A 104 5.48 -2.96 -16.00
C ALA A 104 5.84 -1.86 -15.00
N ILE A 105 6.20 -2.21 -13.75
CA ILE A 105 6.57 -1.26 -12.71
C ILE A 105 8.06 -0.93 -12.86
N ARG A 106 8.35 0.29 -13.33
CA ARG A 106 9.73 0.80 -13.45
C ARG A 106 10.09 1.74 -12.31
N SER A 107 9.08 2.26 -11.61
CA SER A 107 9.23 3.29 -10.60
C SER A 107 8.06 3.29 -9.61
N VAL A 108 8.27 3.92 -8.45
CA VAL A 108 7.20 4.20 -7.47
C VAL A 108 6.09 5.05 -8.09
N THR A 109 6.42 5.92 -9.05
CA THR A 109 5.45 6.78 -9.72
C THR A 109 4.50 6.00 -10.63
N ASP A 110 4.97 4.89 -11.22
CA ASP A 110 4.11 4.00 -12.00
C ASP A 110 3.07 3.33 -11.10
N VAL A 111 3.51 2.87 -9.91
CA VAL A 111 2.61 2.27 -8.93
C VAL A 111 1.60 3.28 -8.41
N ALA A 112 2.05 4.47 -8.01
CA ALA A 112 1.17 5.51 -7.46
C ALA A 112 0.08 5.96 -8.45
N ARG A 113 0.28 5.76 -9.77
CA ARG A 113 -0.70 6.06 -10.82
C ARG A 113 -1.64 4.89 -11.13
N MET A 114 -1.41 3.69 -10.57
CA MET A 114 -2.34 2.57 -10.71
C MET A 114 -3.67 2.91 -10.05
N SER A 115 -4.75 2.37 -10.62
CA SER A 115 -6.09 2.50 -10.07
C SER A 115 -6.37 1.40 -9.04
N SER A 116 -6.98 1.74 -7.90
CA SER A 116 -7.59 0.80 -6.97
C SER A 116 -9.08 0.58 -7.24
N THR A 117 -9.68 1.20 -8.26
CA THR A 117 -11.13 1.08 -8.55
C THR A 117 -11.58 -0.33 -8.92
N SER A 118 -10.67 -1.17 -9.43
CA SER A 118 -10.95 -2.60 -9.67
C SER A 118 -10.89 -3.45 -8.39
N SER A 119 -10.44 -2.89 -7.26
CA SER A 119 -10.37 -3.56 -5.97
C SER A 119 -11.65 -3.32 -5.16
N THR A 120 -12.11 -4.35 -4.46
CA THR A 120 -13.28 -4.24 -3.59
C THR A 120 -12.91 -3.47 -2.31
N PRO A 121 -13.61 -2.37 -1.97
CA PRO A 121 -13.36 -1.65 -0.72
C PRO A 121 -13.66 -2.51 0.51
N CYS A 122 -12.86 -2.34 1.58
CA CYS A 122 -13.02 -3.11 2.82
C CYS A 122 -14.41 -2.95 3.44
N LYS A 123 -15.03 -1.77 3.34
CA LYS A 123 -16.40 -1.54 3.83
C LYS A 123 -17.40 -2.53 3.20
N LYS A 124 -17.24 -2.83 1.91
CA LYS A 124 -18.08 -3.78 1.18
C LYS A 124 -17.77 -5.23 1.59
N ILE A 125 -16.50 -5.56 1.83
CA ILE A 125 -16.07 -6.88 2.32
C ILE A 125 -16.60 -7.14 3.74
N LYS A 126 -16.57 -6.12 4.61
CA LYS A 126 -17.01 -6.18 6.01
C LYS A 126 -18.52 -6.03 6.19
N GLY A 127 -19.27 -5.73 5.13
CA GLY A 127 -20.72 -5.50 5.21
C GLY A 127 -21.10 -4.21 5.94
N ILE A 128 -20.23 -3.20 5.94
CA ILE A 128 -20.46 -1.90 6.56
C ILE A 128 -20.98 -0.96 5.48
N SER A 129 -22.22 -0.50 5.64
CA SER A 129 -22.89 0.47 4.76
C SER A 129 -22.43 1.89 5.01
#